data_AF-A0A662H767-F1
#
_entry.id   AF-A0A662H767-F1
#
_cell.length_a   1.000
_cell.length_b   1.000
_cell.length_c   1.000
_cell.angle_alpha   90.00
_cell.angle_beta   90.00
_cell.angle_gamma   90.00
#
_symmetry.space_group_name_H-M   'P 1'
#
loop_
_entity.id
_entity.type
_entity.pdbx_description
1 polymer ?
#
loop_
_entity_poly.entity_id
_entity_poly.type
_entity_poly.pdbx_seq_one_letter_code
_entity_poly.pdbx_strand_id
1 'polypeptide(L)'
;MIEKWKLETLIDMEMSCLELCEEEWVILLLAVDGFSPIIGEEVFHTCFFLYPYVSFNFKPLLLSVYAQEISEALDRLREKG
;
A
#
# COMPACT_ATOMS: atom_id res chain seq x y z
N MET A 1 -8.56 2.82 -11.48
CA MET A 1 -8.71 2.16 -12.80
C MET A 1 -7.56 2.63 -13.68
N ILE A 2 -6.64 1.75 -14.08
CA ILE A 2 -5.49 2.12 -14.93
C ILE A 2 -6.02 2.48 -16.33
N GLU A 3 -5.63 3.64 -16.84
CA GLU A 3 -6.03 4.08 -18.18
C GLU A 3 -5.42 3.16 -19.25
N LYS A 4 -6.21 2.78 -20.26
CA LYS A 4 -5.85 1.79 -21.29
C LYS A 4 -4.52 2.11 -22.00
N TRP A 5 -4.26 3.39 -22.28
CA TRP A 5 -3.03 3.83 -22.96
C TRP A 5 -1.76 3.59 -22.12
N LYS A 6 -1.85 3.60 -20.79
CA LYS A 6 -0.72 3.33 -19.88
C LYS A 6 -0.33 1.85 -19.94
N LEU A 7 -1.33 0.97 -20.00
CA LEU A 7 -1.13 -0.47 -20.20
C LEU A 7 -0.51 -0.78 -21.56
N GLU A 8 -0.99 -0.14 -22.63
CA GLU A 8 -0.43 -0.30 -23.98
C GLU A 8 1.04 0.16 -24.04
N THR A 9 1.35 1.31 -23.44
CA THR A 9 2.74 1.82 -23.36
C THR A 9 3.67 0.87 -22.60
N LEU A 10 3.21 0.27 -21.50
CA LEU A 10 4.00 -0.68 -20.71
C LEU A 10 4.31 -1.96 -21.51
N ILE A 11 3.35 -2.46 -22.28
CA ILE A 11 3.52 -3.62 -23.15
C ILE A 11 4.56 -3.30 -24.25
N ASP A 12 4.46 -2.13 -24.88
CA ASP A 12 5.42 -1.66 -25.89
C ASP A 12 6.84 -1.50 -25.32
N MET A 13 6.95 -1.21 -24.03
CA MET A 13 8.24 -1.13 -23.31
C MET A 13 8.76 -2.49 -22.82
N GLU A 14 8.08 -3.59 -23.14
CA GLU A 14 8.38 -4.95 -22.64
C GLU A 14 8.40 -5.02 -21.10
N MET A 15 7.62 -4.16 -20.43
CA MET A 15 7.53 -4.10 -18.98
C MET A 15 6.30 -4.86 -18.47
N SER A 16 6.50 -5.75 -17.50
CA SER A 16 5.41 -6.39 -16.76
C SER A 16 4.92 -5.47 -15.63
N CYS A 17 3.60 -5.33 -15.48
CA CYS A 17 3.03 -4.74 -14.26
C CYS A 17 3.37 -5.65 -13.07
N LEU A 18 4.02 -5.07 -12.05
CA LEU A 18 4.18 -5.71 -10.75
C LEU A 18 2.95 -5.39 -9.92
N GLU A 19 2.20 -6.43 -9.55
CA GLU A 19 1.18 -6.33 -8.52
C GLU A 19 1.86 -6.61 -7.18
N LEU A 20 1.78 -5.65 -6.26
CA LEU A 20 2.30 -5.80 -4.90
C LEU A 20 1.22 -6.35 -3.99
N CYS A 21 1.56 -7.32 -3.16
CA CYS A 21 0.73 -7.75 -2.05
C CYS A 21 0.74 -6.72 -0.90
N GLU A 22 -0.10 -6.95 0.10
CA GLU A 22 -0.31 -6.04 1.22
C GLU A 22 0.98 -5.77 1.99
N GLU A 23 1.79 -6.81 2.22
CA GLU A 23 3.06 -6.70 2.95
C GLU A 23 4.10 -5.90 2.16
N GLU A 24 4.17 -6.11 0.84
CA GLU A 24 5.09 -5.39 -0.03
C GLU A 24 4.77 -3.90 -0.06
N TRP A 25 3.48 -3.53 -0.05
CA TRP A 25 3.08 -2.13 0.10
C TRP A 25 3.55 -1.53 1.43
N VAL A 26 3.36 -2.25 2.55
CA VAL A 26 3.81 -1.80 3.88
C VAL A 26 5.32 -1.62 3.92
N ILE A 27 6.09 -2.59 3.39
CA ILE A 27 7.55 -2.51 3.30
C ILE A 27 7.97 -1.32 2.44
N LEU A 28 7.31 -1.12 1.29
CA LEU A 28 7.59 0.00 0.40
C LEU A 28 7.41 1.33 1.13
N LEU A 29 6.29 1.51 1.84
CA LEU A 29 6.02 2.72 2.60
C LEU A 29 7.09 2.98 3.67
N LEU A 30 7.49 1.95 4.41
CA LEU A 30 8.56 2.04 5.41
C LEU A 30 9.91 2.42 4.78
N ALA A 31 10.21 1.91 3.59
CA ALA A 31 11.46 2.18 2.91
C ALA A 31 11.56 3.62 2.35
N VAL A 32 10.43 4.30 2.08
CA VAL A 32 10.40 5.64 1.48
C VAL A 32 11.20 6.66 2.30
N ASP A 33 11.11 6.61 3.63
CA ASP A 33 11.83 7.51 4.54
C ASP A 33 13.00 6.79 5.23
N GLY A 34 13.66 5.88 4.53
CA GLY A 34 14.85 5.18 5.04
C GLY A 34 14.58 4.35 6.30
N PHE A 35 13.40 3.74 6.42
CA PHE A 35 12.95 2.98 7.60
C PHE A 35 12.82 3.82 8.87
N SER A 36 12.61 5.14 8.73
CA SER A 36 12.20 5.99 9.84
C SER A 36 10.92 5.41 10.49
N PRO A 37 10.86 5.33 11.83
CA PRO A 37 9.73 4.71 12.51
C PRO A 37 8.46 5.55 12.32
N ILE A 38 7.45 4.92 11.72
CA ILE A 38 6.10 5.48 11.67
C ILE A 38 5.44 5.24 13.04
N ILE A 39 5.07 6.32 13.72
CA ILE A 39 4.40 6.26 15.02
C ILE A 39 2.89 6.22 14.82
N GLY A 40 2.26 5.14 15.27
CA GLY A 40 0.82 4.94 15.17
C GLY A 40 0.41 4.15 13.92
N GLU A 41 -0.48 3.18 14.09
CA GLU A 41 -0.99 2.37 12.98
C GLU A 41 -1.88 3.19 12.04
N GLU A 42 -2.62 4.15 12.59
CA GLU A 42 -3.52 5.05 11.86
C GLU A 42 -2.82 5.82 10.73
N VAL A 43 -1.51 6.04 10.86
CA VAL A 43 -0.70 6.69 9.83
C VAL A 43 -0.59 5.81 8.59
N PHE A 44 -0.41 4.49 8.73
CA PHE A 44 -0.40 3.56 7.61
C PHE A 44 -1.73 3.59 6.85
N HIS A 45 -2.84 3.46 7.60
CA HIS A 45 -4.19 3.51 7.02
C HIS A 45 -4.43 4.81 6.25
N THR A 46 -4.02 5.94 6.83
CA THR A 46 -4.20 7.25 6.20
C THR A 46 -3.31 7.43 4.97
N CYS A 47 -2.03 7.07 5.05
CA CYS A 47 -1.09 7.15 3.93
C CYS A 47 -1.57 6.32 2.74
N PHE A 48 -1.99 5.07 2.98
CA PHE A 48 -2.47 4.21 1.91
C PHE A 48 -3.82 4.64 1.36
N PHE A 49 -4.72 5.17 2.19
CA PHE A 49 -5.98 5.74 1.71
C PHE A 49 -5.78 6.91 0.75
N LEU A 50 -4.78 7.76 1.01
CA LEU A 50 -4.43 8.89 0.15
C LEU A 50 -3.70 8.46 -1.13
N TYR A 51 -3.17 7.24 -1.18
CA TYR A 51 -2.43 6.75 -2.32
C TYR A 51 -3.35 5.99 -3.30
N PRO A 52 -3.57 6.49 -4.52
CA PRO A 52 -4.64 5.99 -5.39
C PRO A 52 -4.35 4.63 -6.07
N TYR A 53 -3.15 4.08 -5.89
CA TYR A 53 -2.70 2.88 -6.58
C TYR A 53 -2.69 1.63 -5.70
N VAL A 54 -2.91 1.74 -4.39
CA VAL A 54 -3.05 0.56 -3.54
C VAL A 54 -4.44 -0.08 -3.73
N SER A 55 -4.52 -1.37 -3.48
CA SER A 55 -5.71 -2.20 -3.67
C SER A 55 -6.41 -2.58 -2.35
N PHE A 56 -6.28 -1.77 -1.30
CA PHE A 56 -6.92 -2.04 0.00
C PHE A 56 -8.39 -1.60 0.06
N ASN A 57 -9.21 -2.32 0.82
CA ASN A 57 -10.62 -1.96 1.03
C ASN A 57 -10.79 -1.08 2.27
N PHE A 58 -10.85 0.23 2.05
CA PHE A 58 -11.02 1.20 3.14
C PHE A 58 -12.46 1.33 3.63
N LYS A 59 -12.61 1.35 4.94
CA LYS A 59 -13.83 1.70 5.67
C LYS A 59 -13.63 3.04 6.38
N PRO A 60 -14.54 4.01 6.22
CA PRO A 60 -14.48 5.25 6.97
C PRO A 60 -14.80 4.97 8.45
N LEU A 61 -14.08 5.65 9.35
CA LEU A 61 -14.35 5.72 10.78
C LEU A 61 -14.78 7.15 11.15
N LEU A 62 -15.13 7.38 12.42
CA LEU A 62 -15.60 8.68 12.89
C LEU A 62 -14.57 9.82 12.67
N LEU A 63 -13.28 9.52 12.82
CA LEU A 63 -12.18 10.50 12.73
C LEU A 63 -11.02 10.04 11.83
N SER A 64 -11.14 8.89 11.17
CA SER A 64 -10.04 8.29 10.39
C SER A 64 -10.57 7.31 9.35
N VAL A 65 -9.66 6.57 8.73
CA VAL A 65 -9.93 5.48 7.80
C VAL A 65 -9.26 4.21 8.29
N TYR A 66 -9.80 3.06 7.91
CA TYR A 66 -9.30 1.76 8.32
C TYR A 66 -9.42 0.74 7.19
N ALA A 67 -8.37 -0.05 6.97
CA ALA A 67 -8.42 -1.24 6.13
C ALA A 67 -7.84 -2.42 6.91
N GLN A 68 -8.60 -3.51 7.00
CA GLN A 68 -8.21 -4.68 7.80
C GLN A 68 -6.93 -5.32 7.27
N GLU A 69 -6.76 -5.29 5.96
CA GLU A 69 -5.61 -5.80 5.21
C GLU A 69 -4.28 -5.19 5.69
N ILE A 70 -4.31 -3.91 6.09
CA ILE A 70 -3.13 -3.19 6.59
C ILE A 70 -2.74 -3.71 7.98
N SER A 71 -3.71 -3.84 8.90
CA SER A 71 -3.45 -4.36 10.25
C SER A 71 -2.88 -5.78 10.19
N GLU A 72 -3.51 -6.64 9.37
CA GLU A 72 -3.05 -8.02 9.20
C GLU A 72 -1.66 -8.10 8.55
N ALA A 73 -1.36 -7.23 7.58
CA ALA A 73 -0.03 -7.17 6.98
C ALA A 73 1.04 -6.74 7.99
N LEU A 74 0.74 -5.76 8.85
CA LEU A 74 1.64 -5.32 9.91
C LEU A 74 1.89 -6.41 10.95
N ASP A 75 0.85 -7.16 11.34
CA ASP A 75 0.99 -8.28 12.28
C ASP A 75 1.85 -9.39 11.67
N ARG A 76 1.60 -9.78 10.41
CA ARG A 76 2.44 -10.78 9.71
C ARG A 76 3.89 -10.34 9.56
N LEU A 77 4.14 -9.06 9.28
CA LEU A 77 5.51 -8.52 9.21
C LEU A 77 6.17 -8.54 10.58
N ARG A 78 5.46 -8.16 11.64
CA ARG A 78 5.96 -8.23 13.02
C ARG A 78 6.34 -9.64 13.44
N GLU A 79 5.58 -10.65 13.01
CA GLU A 79 5.92 -12.06 13.24
C GLU A 79 7.17 -12.51 12.50
N LYS A 80 7.52 -11.87 11.37
CA LYS A 80 8.70 -12.17 10.56
C LYS A 80 9.99 -11.52 11.05
N GLY A 81 9.90 -10.43 11.83
CA GLY A 81 11.04 -9.68 12.38
C GLY A 81 11.35 -8.41 11.62
#